data_AF-A0A8S9YGU0-F1
#
_entry.id   AF-A0A8S9YGU0-F1
#
_cell.length_a   1.000
_cell.length_b   1.000
_cell.length_c   1.000
_cell.angle_alpha   90.00
_cell.angle_beta   90.00
_cell.angle_gamma   90.00
#
_symmetry.space_group_name_H-M   'P 1'
#
loop_
_entity.id
_entity.type
_entity.pdbx_description
1 polymer ?
#
loop_
_entity_poly.entity_id
_entity_poly.type
_entity_poly.pdbx_seq_one_letter_code
_entity_poly.pdbx_strand_id
1 'polypeptide(L)'
;MLRIQTGFPFFLQRSRFPRCFVISVAIIQGGKKFSFPEPNPFVDDEDEDDSDDSNEDGLGSGEDQPKRGEKNKEELGSIGYRYRLFDLGNQITLIVRCEVNGVLPPAANDADLPSQAPAQFVCIRALNEFDSRYCGGVDWRSKLDTQRGAVLASEIKNNAFKLAKWTACSILAGADQLKLGFVSRVNPKDSSRHVILGTQQFKPQEFALQLNLNLDNAWGILRCVIDFFMKLPEGKYLMLKDPNKAMLRIFAVPSDAFESDVTTSSDDDARNEPQKLSDSNEPVVVDSGKEKQATNVTDS
;
A
#
# COMPACT_ATOMS: atom_id res chain seq x y z
N MET A 1 10.09 -21.12 -1.80
CA MET A 1 10.14 -19.68 -1.44
C MET A 1 8.98 -18.98 -2.14
N LEU A 2 7.91 -18.64 -1.43
CA LEU A 2 6.71 -18.05 -2.05
C LEU A 2 6.88 -16.53 -2.19
N ARG A 3 7.04 -16.07 -3.43
CA ARG A 3 7.10 -14.64 -3.76
C ARG A 3 5.76 -14.24 -4.38
N ILE A 4 4.89 -13.63 -3.59
CA ILE A 4 3.60 -13.11 -4.08
C ILE A 4 3.87 -11.75 -4.73
N GLN A 5 3.95 -11.72 -6.06
CA GLN A 5 4.24 -10.52 -6.82
C GLN A 5 2.95 -9.72 -7.04
N THR A 6 2.61 -8.85 -6.10
CA THR A 6 1.68 -7.74 -6.37
C THR A 6 2.51 -6.54 -6.86
N GLY A 7 2.79 -6.48 -8.16
CA GLY A 7 3.14 -5.23 -8.87
C GLY A 7 4.36 -4.41 -8.44
N PHE A 8 5.35 -4.94 -7.70
CA PHE A 8 6.61 -4.23 -7.43
C PHE A 8 7.83 -5.18 -7.46
N PRO A 9 8.99 -4.73 -7.96
CA PRO A 9 10.21 -5.54 -7.99
C PRO A 9 10.78 -5.68 -6.57
N PHE A 10 11.15 -6.92 -6.21
CA PHE A 10 11.89 -7.26 -4.99
C PHE A 10 13.23 -7.89 -5.41
N PHE A 11 14.34 -7.33 -4.97
CA PHE A 11 15.64 -7.99 -5.07
C PHE A 11 15.97 -8.63 -3.71
N LEU A 12 16.65 -9.77 -3.74
CA LEU A 12 17.10 -10.46 -2.53
C LEU A 12 18.63 -10.52 -2.57
N GLN A 13 19.31 -9.98 -1.55
CA GLN A 13 20.70 -10.33 -1.27
C GLN A 13 20.85 -10.72 0.20
N ARG A 14 21.66 -11.77 0.42
CA ARG A 14 21.90 -12.43 1.70
C ARG A 14 22.76 -11.57 2.63
N SER A 15 22.60 -11.89 3.91
CA SER A 15 23.51 -11.73 5.06
C SER A 15 23.30 -10.51 5.97
N ARG A 16 22.94 -10.84 7.23
CA ARG A 16 22.88 -10.00 8.44
C ARG A 16 22.15 -8.66 8.30
N PHE A 17 20.85 -8.65 8.57
CA PHE A 17 20.08 -7.40 8.62
C PHE A 17 19.79 -6.96 10.07
N PRO A 18 20.49 -5.96 10.62
CA PRO A 18 19.94 -5.16 11.68
C PRO A 18 18.86 -4.25 11.06
N ARG A 19 17.59 -4.49 11.43
CA ARG A 19 16.45 -3.56 11.38
C ARG A 19 16.61 -2.31 10.48
N CYS A 20 16.42 -2.44 9.16
CA CYS A 20 16.47 -1.33 8.19
C CYS A 20 15.11 -0.66 7.99
N PHE A 21 15.07 0.68 7.94
CA PHE A 21 13.87 1.53 7.84
C PHE A 21 14.20 2.90 7.22
N VAL A 22 13.25 3.53 6.53
CA VAL A 22 13.30 4.90 5.94
C VAL A 22 11.98 5.62 6.26
N ILE A 23 11.98 6.96 6.34
CA ILE A 23 10.89 7.94 6.36
C ILE A 23 11.60 9.16 5.78
N SER A 24 11.09 9.62 4.64
CA SER A 24 11.19 11.02 4.27
C SER A 24 10.00 11.74 4.91
N VAL A 25 10.17 12.95 5.43
CA VAL A 25 9.08 13.77 5.97
C VAL A 25 8.64 14.80 4.96
N ALA A 26 7.32 14.94 4.78
CA ALA A 26 6.54 16.13 5.15
C ALA A 26 5.09 16.07 4.60
N ILE A 27 4.08 16.31 5.45
CA ILE A 27 2.88 17.08 5.04
C ILE A 27 2.85 18.40 5.84
N ILE A 28 4.00 19.07 5.91
CA ILE A 28 4.11 20.50 6.23
C ILE A 28 5.25 21.02 5.36
N GLN A 29 4.90 21.83 4.35
CA GLN A 29 5.86 22.60 3.56
C GLN A 29 6.70 23.44 4.54
N GLY A 30 8.00 23.13 4.69
CA GLY A 30 8.95 23.87 5.56
C GLY A 30 9.29 23.27 6.94
N GLY A 31 8.86 22.05 7.27
CA GLY A 31 9.24 21.38 8.54
C GLY A 31 10.54 20.55 8.45
N LYS A 32 11.26 20.40 9.59
CA LYS A 32 12.43 19.49 9.69
C LYS A 32 12.03 18.05 9.39
N LYS A 33 12.85 17.35 8.59
CA LYS A 33 12.57 15.97 8.21
C LYS A 33 12.89 14.99 9.34
N PHE A 34 12.00 14.04 9.61
CA PHE A 34 12.33 12.85 10.40
C PHE A 34 13.06 11.90 9.45
N SER A 35 14.25 11.47 9.82
CA SER A 35 15.05 10.52 9.04
C SER A 35 15.22 9.25 9.87
N PHE A 36 15.17 8.09 9.22
CA PHE A 36 15.66 6.87 9.84
C PHE A 36 17.17 6.73 9.66
N PRO A 37 17.79 5.74 10.34
CA PRO A 37 19.22 5.51 10.21
C PRO A 37 19.72 5.12 8.81
N GLU A 38 18.89 4.47 7.98
CA GLU A 38 19.27 3.98 6.65
C GLU A 38 18.58 4.80 5.54
N PRO A 39 19.24 5.03 4.39
CA PRO A 39 18.67 5.75 3.26
C PRO A 39 17.71 4.89 2.44
N ASN A 40 16.97 5.52 1.53
CA ASN A 40 16.00 4.84 0.67
C ASN A 40 16.71 3.94 -0.34
N PRO A 41 16.53 2.60 -0.30
CA PRO A 41 17.26 1.68 -1.18
C PRO A 41 16.78 1.69 -2.65
N PHE A 42 15.92 2.64 -3.01
CA PHE A 42 15.36 2.81 -4.35
C PHE A 42 15.75 4.16 -4.97
N VAL A 43 16.70 4.86 -4.37
CA VAL A 43 17.25 6.14 -4.83
C VAL A 43 18.73 5.92 -5.04
N ASP A 44 19.25 6.36 -6.16
CA ASP A 44 20.68 6.28 -6.44
C ASP A 44 21.41 7.41 -5.69
N ASP A 45 22.54 7.10 -5.07
CA ASP A 45 23.29 8.02 -4.19
C ASP A 45 23.80 9.29 -4.91
N GLU A 46 23.77 9.33 -6.25
CA GLU A 46 24.21 10.49 -7.06
C GLU A 46 23.33 11.75 -6.86
N ASP A 47 22.18 11.61 -6.19
CA ASP A 47 21.26 12.73 -5.92
C ASP A 47 21.43 13.37 -4.51
N GLU A 48 22.27 12.84 -3.60
CA GLU A 48 22.32 13.28 -2.19
C GLU A 48 23.43 14.31 -1.82
N ASP A 49 24.41 14.59 -2.67
CA ASP A 49 25.70 15.19 -2.23
C ASP A 49 25.80 16.73 -2.06
N ASP A 50 24.75 17.54 -2.19
CA ASP A 50 24.87 19.01 -2.10
C ASP A 50 24.02 19.69 -1.01
N SER A 51 23.74 19.01 0.12
CA SER A 51 23.12 19.67 1.29
C SER A 51 24.04 19.80 2.49
N ASP A 52 25.33 20.02 2.28
CA ASP A 52 26.21 20.50 3.35
C ASP A 52 26.29 22.03 3.27
N ASP A 53 25.27 22.67 3.84
CA ASP A 53 25.17 24.12 4.02
C ASP A 53 26.17 24.56 5.11
N SER A 54 27.46 24.45 4.79
CA SER A 54 28.54 25.04 5.56
C SER A 54 28.55 26.54 5.28
N ASN A 55 27.84 27.28 6.14
CA ASN A 55 27.96 28.73 6.25
C ASN A 55 29.42 29.06 6.63
N GLU A 56 30.24 29.41 5.64
CA GLU A 56 31.49 30.12 5.86
C GLU A 56 31.41 31.49 5.17
N ASP A 57 31.30 32.53 5.99
CA ASP A 57 31.24 33.93 5.60
C ASP A 57 32.53 34.33 4.86
N GLY A 58 32.44 34.49 3.53
CA GLY A 58 33.54 34.95 2.67
C GLY A 58 33.14 36.12 1.79
N LEU A 59 33.51 37.34 2.20
CA LEU A 59 33.46 38.57 1.40
C LEU A 59 34.23 38.39 0.06
N GLY A 60 33.57 38.62 -1.08
CA GLY A 60 34.25 38.66 -2.38
C GLY A 60 33.36 39.08 -3.54
N SER A 61 33.53 40.32 -4.00
CA SER A 61 32.86 40.93 -5.14
C SER A 61 33.31 40.38 -6.49
N GLY A 62 32.37 40.20 -7.43
CA GLY A 62 32.62 40.33 -8.87
C GLY A 62 32.36 39.07 -9.71
N GLU A 63 31.60 39.29 -10.79
CA GLU A 63 31.36 38.44 -11.97
C GLU A 63 30.15 37.48 -11.93
N ASP A 64 29.14 37.85 -12.73
CA ASP A 64 27.98 37.03 -13.16
C ASP A 64 28.48 35.74 -13.82
N GLN A 65 28.47 34.63 -13.08
CA GLN A 65 28.53 33.30 -13.67
C GLN A 65 27.12 32.79 -13.99
N PRO A 66 26.90 32.18 -15.17
CA PRO A 66 25.58 31.67 -15.54
C PRO A 66 25.20 30.55 -14.57
N LYS A 67 24.05 30.69 -13.90
CA LYS A 67 23.47 29.67 -13.03
C LYS A 67 23.44 28.34 -13.78
N ARG A 68 24.34 27.43 -13.40
CA ARG A 68 24.40 26.04 -13.85
C ARG A 68 23.01 25.46 -13.64
N GLY A 69 22.41 24.97 -14.72
CA GLY A 69 21.00 24.60 -14.76
C GLY A 69 20.61 23.74 -13.56
N GLU A 70 19.60 24.19 -12.83
CA GLU A 70 18.89 23.40 -11.84
C GLU A 70 18.42 22.12 -12.56
N LYS A 71 19.16 21.02 -12.37
CA LYS A 71 18.57 19.70 -12.62
C LYS A 71 17.36 19.65 -11.70
N ASN A 72 16.17 19.49 -12.27
CA ASN A 72 14.94 19.23 -11.51
C ASN A 72 15.19 17.97 -10.66
N LYS A 73 15.64 18.16 -9.41
CA LYS A 73 15.77 17.09 -8.44
C LYS A 73 14.36 16.59 -8.18
N GLU A 74 14.07 15.37 -8.62
CA GLU A 74 12.74 14.80 -8.50
C GLU A 74 12.41 14.67 -7.01
N GLU A 75 11.50 15.52 -6.52
CA GLU A 75 11.15 15.52 -5.10
C GLU A 75 10.35 14.25 -4.80
N LEU A 76 11.01 13.28 -4.20
CA LEU A 76 10.39 12.02 -3.82
C LEU A 76 9.29 12.25 -2.80
N GLY A 77 8.19 11.51 -2.96
CA GLY A 77 7.10 11.52 -1.99
C GLY A 77 7.57 11.06 -0.60
N SER A 78 7.00 11.68 0.44
CA SER A 78 7.18 11.31 1.84
C SER A 78 6.69 9.88 2.10
N ILE A 79 7.60 8.89 2.02
CA ILE A 79 7.32 7.50 2.30
C ILE A 79 8.39 6.90 3.21
N GLY A 80 7.96 5.96 4.02
CA GLY A 80 8.85 5.17 4.83
C GLY A 80 8.62 3.68 4.77
N TYR A 81 9.70 2.93 4.57
CA TYR A 81 9.64 1.47 4.45
C TYR A 81 9.98 0.79 5.75
N ARG A 82 9.19 -0.24 6.09
CA ARG A 82 9.32 -1.03 7.31
C ARG A 82 9.33 -2.52 7.06
N TYR A 83 10.48 -3.18 7.23
CA TYR A 83 10.57 -4.64 7.14
C TYR A 83 10.25 -5.26 8.49
N ARG A 84 9.13 -5.98 8.57
CA ARG A 84 8.66 -6.63 9.79
C ARG A 84 8.62 -8.14 9.61
N LEU A 85 9.01 -8.84 10.68
CA LEU A 85 9.03 -10.28 10.77
C LEU A 85 7.86 -10.74 11.63
N PHE A 86 7.13 -11.73 11.12
CA PHE A 86 6.01 -12.38 11.81
C PHE A 86 6.27 -13.89 11.83
N ASP A 87 6.16 -14.49 13.01
CA ASP A 87 6.16 -15.94 13.15
C ASP A 87 4.74 -16.47 12.94
N LEU A 88 4.56 -17.33 11.93
CA LEU A 88 3.27 -17.97 11.62
C LEU A 88 3.17 -19.39 12.18
N GLY A 89 4.15 -19.84 12.96
CA GLY A 89 4.28 -21.21 13.45
C GLY A 89 4.70 -22.19 12.36
N ASN A 90 4.88 -23.47 12.74
CA ASN A 90 5.32 -24.55 11.84
C ASN A 90 6.59 -24.22 11.03
N GLN A 91 7.53 -23.48 11.64
CA GLN A 91 8.77 -23.03 11.00
C GLN A 91 8.55 -22.10 9.78
N ILE A 92 7.37 -21.47 9.70
CA ILE A 92 7.06 -20.49 8.65
C ILE A 92 7.25 -19.09 9.24
N THR A 93 8.26 -18.39 8.72
CA THR A 93 8.51 -16.99 9.04
C THR A 93 8.10 -16.12 7.86
N LEU A 94 7.21 -15.15 8.11
CA LEU A 94 6.79 -14.17 7.13
C LEU A 94 7.58 -12.87 7.32
N ILE A 95 8.16 -12.37 6.23
CA ILE A 95 8.77 -11.04 6.18
C ILE A 95 7.91 -10.16 5.29
N VAL A 96 7.47 -9.03 5.82
CA VAL A 96 6.61 -8.08 5.10
C VAL A 96 7.33 -6.74 5.00
N ARG A 97 7.44 -6.20 3.78
CA ARG A 97 7.76 -4.79 3.57
C ARG A 97 6.48 -3.98 3.75
N CYS A 98 6.45 -3.18 4.79
CA CYS A 98 5.35 -2.30 5.14
C CYS A 98 5.70 -0.84 4.82
N GLU A 99 4.69 0.02 4.82
CA GLU A 99 4.83 1.43 4.44
C GLU A 99 4.15 2.34 5.46
N VAL A 100 4.81 3.45 5.78
CA VAL A 100 4.28 4.57 6.57
C VAL A 100 4.45 5.86 5.77
N ASN A 101 3.57 6.84 5.96
CA ASN A 101 3.53 8.06 5.14
C ASN A 101 4.03 9.30 5.89
N GLY A 102 4.05 9.26 7.22
CA GLY A 102 4.53 10.39 8.01
C GLY A 102 4.68 10.06 9.48
N VAL A 103 5.18 11.06 10.20
CA VAL A 103 5.36 11.05 11.66
C VAL A 103 4.57 12.20 12.26
N LEU A 104 3.86 11.96 13.35
CA LEU A 104 3.25 13.02 14.15
C LEU A 104 4.21 13.43 15.27
N PRO A 105 4.33 14.74 15.56
CA PRO A 105 5.06 15.19 16.73
C PRO A 105 4.39 14.64 18.00
N PRO A 106 5.16 14.39 19.08
CA PRO A 106 4.58 14.10 20.39
C PRO A 106 3.58 15.20 20.79
N ALA A 107 2.49 14.82 21.45
CA ALA A 107 1.50 15.80 21.91
C ALA A 107 2.16 16.80 22.87
N ALA A 108 1.92 18.10 22.65
CA ALA A 108 2.55 19.21 23.39
C ALA A 108 2.24 19.26 24.90
N ASN A 109 1.39 18.36 25.41
CA ASN A 109 0.88 18.40 26.78
C ASN A 109 1.78 17.67 27.78
N ASP A 110 2.84 17.01 27.32
CA ASP A 110 3.82 16.32 28.16
C ASP A 110 5.19 16.96 27.98
N ALA A 111 5.38 18.13 28.59
CA ALA A 111 6.69 18.75 28.74
C ALA A 111 7.65 17.90 29.62
N ASP A 112 7.10 16.88 30.30
CA ASP A 112 7.82 15.94 31.16
C ASP A 112 8.05 14.56 30.51
N LEU A 113 7.65 14.34 29.23
CA LEU A 113 7.99 13.09 28.57
C LEU A 113 9.50 13.05 28.30
N PRO A 114 10.19 11.94 28.61
CA PRO A 114 11.60 11.80 28.26
C PRO A 114 11.79 12.05 26.76
N SER A 115 12.91 12.67 26.41
CA SER A 115 13.39 12.94 25.04
C SER A 115 13.51 11.71 24.12
N GLN A 116 13.03 10.55 24.57
CA GLN A 116 12.99 9.25 23.92
C GLN A 116 11.57 8.72 23.67
N ALA A 117 10.54 9.57 23.67
CA ALA A 117 9.20 9.16 23.25
C ALA A 117 9.25 8.60 21.82
N PRO A 118 8.74 7.38 21.56
CA PRO A 118 8.80 6.80 20.23
C PRO A 118 7.96 7.64 19.26
N ALA A 119 8.51 7.88 18.07
CA ALA A 119 7.83 8.59 16.99
C ALA A 119 6.48 7.92 16.67
N GLN A 120 5.42 8.73 16.60
CA GLN A 120 4.09 8.22 16.23
C GLN A 120 3.97 8.17 14.71
N PHE A 121 3.83 6.96 14.16
CA PHE A 121 3.74 6.75 12.72
C PHE A 121 2.32 6.88 12.21
N VAL A 122 2.19 7.45 11.03
CA VAL A 122 0.92 7.72 10.36
C VAL A 122 0.89 7.05 8.99
N CYS A 123 -0.20 6.36 8.68
CA CYS A 123 -0.58 6.02 7.31
C CYS A 123 -1.62 7.01 6.81
N ILE A 124 -1.46 7.51 5.58
CA ILE A 124 -2.33 8.54 5.00
C ILE A 124 -2.95 7.97 3.73
N ARG A 125 -4.28 8.00 3.67
CA ARG A 125 -5.05 7.54 2.51
C ARG A 125 -6.12 8.57 2.18
N ALA A 126 -6.58 8.60 0.94
CA ALA A 126 -7.59 9.54 0.47
C ALA A 126 -8.81 8.78 -0.05
N LEU A 127 -9.97 9.04 0.55
CA LEU A 127 -11.26 8.70 -0.02
C LEU A 127 -11.63 9.78 -1.04
N ASN A 128 -12.23 9.34 -2.14
CA ASN A 128 -12.55 10.18 -3.27
C ASN A 128 -14.06 10.13 -3.60
N GLU A 129 -14.68 11.29 -3.71
CA GLU A 129 -16.05 11.48 -4.18
C GLU A 129 -16.02 12.04 -5.61
N PHE A 130 -16.73 11.38 -6.53
CA PHE A 130 -16.95 11.88 -7.89
C PHE A 130 -18.34 12.51 -8.01
N ASP A 131 -19.39 11.70 -8.07
CA ASP A 131 -20.78 12.13 -8.16
C ASP A 131 -21.62 11.22 -7.25
N SER A 132 -22.04 11.78 -6.11
CA SER A 132 -22.77 11.08 -5.05
C SER A 132 -24.10 10.49 -5.52
N ARG A 133 -24.69 11.05 -6.59
CA ARG A 133 -26.01 10.62 -7.10
C ARG A 133 -26.00 9.23 -7.73
N TYR A 134 -24.88 8.80 -8.29
CA TYR A 134 -24.79 7.51 -8.99
C TYR A 134 -24.55 6.33 -8.06
N CYS A 135 -23.94 6.54 -6.90
CA CYS A 135 -23.61 5.47 -5.94
C CYS A 135 -24.63 5.33 -4.80
N GLY A 136 -25.78 6.02 -4.87
CA GLY A 136 -26.66 6.20 -3.71
C GLY A 136 -25.90 6.79 -2.52
N GLY A 137 -24.88 7.60 -2.81
CA GLY A 137 -23.95 8.15 -1.85
C GLY A 137 -24.53 9.40 -1.19
N VAL A 138 -23.98 9.70 -0.02
CA VAL A 138 -24.29 10.94 0.69
C VAL A 138 -23.43 12.06 0.10
N ASP A 139 -24.00 13.24 -0.15
CA ASP A 139 -23.20 14.41 -0.57
C ASP A 139 -22.28 14.87 0.57
N TRP A 140 -20.96 14.79 0.35
CA TRP A 140 -20.00 15.09 1.40
C TRP A 140 -20.00 16.58 1.77
N ARG A 141 -20.22 17.49 0.81
CA ARG A 141 -20.17 18.93 1.09
C ARG A 141 -21.19 19.37 2.13
N SER A 142 -22.39 18.80 2.09
CA SER A 142 -23.44 19.12 3.06
C SER A 142 -23.36 18.30 4.35
N LYS A 143 -22.75 17.12 4.32
CA LYS A 143 -22.85 16.14 5.42
C LYS A 143 -21.55 15.83 6.14
N LEU A 144 -20.39 16.22 5.63
CA LEU A 144 -19.10 15.91 6.27
C LEU A 144 -18.91 16.67 7.59
N ASP A 145 -19.57 17.81 7.80
CA ASP A 145 -19.51 18.49 9.10
C ASP A 145 -20.58 18.05 10.08
N THR A 146 -21.80 17.82 9.57
CA THR A 146 -22.96 17.52 10.44
C THR A 146 -23.19 16.03 10.67
N GLN A 147 -22.78 15.16 9.73
CA GLN A 147 -23.11 13.73 9.71
C GLN A 147 -21.90 12.88 9.26
N ARG A 148 -20.74 13.11 9.88
CA ARG A 148 -19.47 12.39 9.62
C ARG A 148 -19.63 10.87 9.60
N GLY A 149 -20.37 10.33 10.57
CA GLY A 149 -20.61 8.89 10.67
C GLY A 149 -21.44 8.34 9.50
N ALA A 150 -22.40 9.10 8.97
CA ALA A 150 -23.22 8.67 7.83
C ALA A 150 -22.40 8.64 6.53
N VAL A 151 -21.54 9.65 6.33
CA VAL A 151 -20.59 9.68 5.21
C VAL A 151 -19.65 8.48 5.29
N LEU A 152 -19.04 8.24 6.46
CA LEU A 152 -18.13 7.12 6.65
C LEU A 152 -18.83 5.77 6.46
N ALA A 153 -20.05 5.59 6.98
CA ALA A 153 -20.81 4.35 6.80
C ALA A 153 -21.16 4.08 5.32
N SER A 154 -21.50 5.12 4.55
CA SER A 154 -21.71 5.03 3.11
C SER A 154 -20.43 4.56 2.40
N GLU A 155 -19.27 5.10 2.80
CA GLU A 155 -17.98 4.70 2.25
C GLU A 155 -17.57 3.28 2.66
N ILE A 156 -17.85 2.85 3.88
CA ILE A 156 -17.61 1.46 4.32
C ILE A 156 -18.41 0.50 3.46
N LYS A 157 -19.68 0.82 3.16
CA LYS A 157 -20.54 -0.02 2.31
C LYS A 157 -20.03 -0.09 0.87
N ASN A 158 -19.68 1.06 0.28
CA ASN A 158 -19.35 1.16 -1.15
C ASN A 158 -17.89 0.77 -1.47
N ASN A 159 -16.98 0.95 -0.51
CA ASN A 159 -15.54 0.78 -0.68
C ASN A 159 -14.93 -0.22 0.32
N ALA A 160 -15.71 -1.18 0.82
CA ALA A 160 -15.34 -2.12 1.88
C ALA A 160 -13.94 -2.75 1.68
N PHE A 161 -13.67 -3.30 0.49
CA PHE A 161 -12.39 -3.96 0.20
C PHE A 161 -11.20 -2.98 0.21
N LYS A 162 -11.39 -1.76 -0.30
CA LYS A 162 -10.36 -0.70 -0.33
C LYS A 162 -9.98 -0.29 1.09
N LEU A 163 -10.99 -0.03 1.93
CA LEU A 163 -10.83 0.33 3.33
C LEU A 163 -10.20 -0.81 4.14
N ALA A 164 -10.67 -2.04 3.98
CA ALA A 164 -10.11 -3.22 4.65
C ALA A 164 -8.63 -3.41 4.32
N LYS A 165 -8.24 -3.26 3.04
CA LYS A 165 -6.84 -3.33 2.61
C LYS A 165 -5.99 -2.25 3.28
N TRP A 166 -6.44 -0.99 3.26
CA TRP A 166 -5.70 0.10 3.89
C TRP A 166 -5.51 -0.12 5.38
N THR A 167 -6.56 -0.53 6.08
CA THR A 167 -6.51 -0.82 7.53
C THR A 167 -5.57 -1.97 7.84
N ALA A 168 -5.65 -3.08 7.10
CA ALA A 168 -4.75 -4.21 7.26
C ALA A 168 -3.28 -3.81 7.02
N CYS A 169 -3.00 -3.04 5.96
CA CYS A 169 -1.66 -2.52 5.69
C CYS A 169 -1.15 -1.61 6.81
N SER A 170 -2.00 -0.73 7.38
CA SER A 170 -1.62 0.14 8.50
C SER A 170 -1.32 -0.64 9.78
N ILE A 171 -2.09 -1.70 10.05
CA ILE A 171 -1.84 -2.62 11.18
C ILE A 171 -0.51 -3.38 10.98
N LEU A 172 -0.31 -3.92 9.78
CA LEU A 172 0.95 -4.59 9.41
C LEU A 172 2.13 -3.62 9.44
N ALA A 173 1.95 -2.35 9.12
CA ALA A 173 3.00 -1.32 9.24
C ALA A 173 3.29 -0.94 10.70
N GLY A 174 2.37 -1.24 11.62
CA GLY A 174 2.47 -0.78 13.01
C GLY A 174 2.36 0.73 13.09
N ALA A 175 1.46 1.31 12.29
CA ALA A 175 1.13 2.72 12.36
C ALA A 175 0.20 2.99 13.56
N ASP A 176 0.46 4.07 14.27
CA ASP A 176 -0.35 4.49 15.42
C ASP A 176 -1.69 5.10 14.97
N GLN A 177 -1.66 5.75 13.81
CA GLN A 177 -2.82 6.45 13.24
C GLN A 177 -2.96 6.16 11.74
N LEU A 178 -4.20 5.97 11.31
CA LEU A 178 -4.63 6.00 9.93
C LEU A 178 -5.42 7.30 9.70
N LYS A 179 -4.89 8.19 8.87
CA LYS A 179 -5.57 9.42 8.46
C LYS A 179 -6.24 9.22 7.11
N LEU A 180 -7.54 9.53 7.06
CA LEU A 180 -8.35 9.52 5.84
C LEU A 180 -8.65 10.95 5.42
N GLY A 181 -8.21 11.35 4.24
CA GLY A 181 -8.62 12.59 3.58
C GLY A 181 -9.89 12.37 2.76
N PHE A 182 -10.82 13.32 2.82
CA PHE A 182 -12.04 13.33 2.02
C PHE A 182 -11.86 14.31 0.86
N VAL A 183 -11.59 13.78 -0.32
CA VAL A 183 -11.31 14.54 -1.55
C VAL A 183 -12.51 14.44 -2.47
N SER A 184 -13.06 15.57 -2.89
CA SER A 184 -14.20 15.62 -3.82
C SER A 184 -13.82 16.40 -5.07
N ARG A 185 -14.39 16.03 -6.23
CA ARG A 185 -14.24 16.84 -7.45
C ARG A 185 -14.86 18.23 -7.25
N VAL A 186 -14.24 19.27 -7.78
CA VAL A 186 -14.82 20.63 -7.73
C VAL A 186 -16.14 20.68 -8.51
N ASN A 187 -16.15 20.08 -9.70
CA ASN A 187 -17.35 19.84 -10.50
C ASN A 187 -17.45 18.33 -10.76
N PRO A 188 -18.57 17.65 -10.47
CA PRO A 188 -18.71 16.21 -10.67
C PRO A 188 -18.32 15.71 -12.08
N LYS A 189 -18.54 16.55 -13.09
CA LYS A 189 -18.22 16.26 -14.50
C LYS A 189 -16.73 16.41 -14.86
N ASP A 190 -15.96 17.14 -14.06
CA ASP A 190 -14.57 17.47 -14.32
C ASP A 190 -13.64 16.66 -13.40
N SER A 191 -12.85 15.75 -13.96
CA SER A 191 -11.91 14.92 -13.20
C SER A 191 -10.53 15.56 -13.01
N SER A 192 -10.30 16.78 -13.50
CA SER A 192 -8.98 17.43 -13.40
C SER A 192 -8.78 18.16 -12.07
N ARG A 193 -9.87 18.68 -11.48
CA ARG A 193 -9.81 19.54 -10.29
C ARG A 193 -10.52 18.94 -9.10
N HIS A 194 -9.80 18.89 -7.98
CA HIS A 194 -10.27 18.31 -6.72
C HIS A 194 -10.07 19.28 -5.56
N VAL A 195 -10.89 19.12 -4.52
CA VAL A 195 -10.82 19.88 -3.28
C VAL A 195 -10.85 18.92 -2.09
N ILE A 196 -10.03 19.20 -1.08
CA ILE A 196 -10.04 18.47 0.19
C ILE A 196 -11.14 19.10 1.06
N LEU A 197 -12.15 18.33 1.41
CA LEU A 197 -13.26 18.77 2.26
C LEU A 197 -12.94 18.63 3.74
N GLY A 198 -12.10 17.66 4.10
CA GLY A 198 -11.70 17.45 5.48
C GLY A 198 -10.85 16.19 5.65
N THR A 199 -10.40 15.96 6.87
CA THR A 199 -9.63 14.78 7.25
C THR A 199 -10.21 14.15 8.51
N GLN A 200 -10.15 12.83 8.62
CA GLN A 200 -10.46 12.09 9.83
C GLN A 200 -9.27 11.21 10.23
N GLN A 201 -9.11 10.99 11.52
CA GLN A 201 -8.02 10.18 12.07
C GLN A 201 -8.60 9.03 12.88
N PHE A 202 -8.02 7.85 12.71
CA PHE A 202 -8.44 6.63 13.38
C PHE A 202 -7.22 5.87 13.88
N LYS A 203 -7.35 5.20 15.03
CA LYS A 203 -6.41 4.12 15.35
C LYS A 203 -6.73 2.92 14.46
N PRO A 204 -5.74 2.30 13.78
CA PRO A 204 -6.03 1.21 12.85
C PRO A 204 -6.77 0.02 13.46
N GLN A 205 -6.45 -0.33 14.72
CA GLN A 205 -7.12 -1.43 15.44
C GLN A 205 -8.60 -1.14 15.70
N GLU A 206 -8.94 0.07 16.15
CA GLU A 206 -10.32 0.49 16.38
C GLU A 206 -11.10 0.58 15.06
N PHE A 207 -10.44 1.03 13.98
CA PHE A 207 -11.06 1.10 12.66
C PHE A 207 -11.31 -0.28 12.05
N ALA A 208 -10.46 -1.28 12.30
CA ALA A 208 -10.70 -2.65 11.88
C ALA A 208 -12.00 -3.22 12.47
N LEU A 209 -12.30 -2.91 13.73
CA LEU A 209 -13.56 -3.30 14.37
C LEU A 209 -14.77 -2.64 13.68
N GLN A 210 -14.69 -1.36 13.32
CA GLN A 210 -15.75 -0.66 12.59
C GLN A 210 -15.99 -1.23 11.19
N LEU A 211 -14.93 -1.76 10.55
CA LEU A 211 -15.02 -2.43 9.24
C LEU A 211 -15.48 -3.90 9.35
N ASN A 212 -15.72 -4.41 10.56
CA ASN A 212 -15.94 -5.84 10.81
C ASN A 212 -14.81 -6.72 10.23
N LEU A 213 -13.57 -6.22 10.31
CA LEU A 213 -12.37 -6.92 9.84
C LEU A 213 -11.77 -7.73 11.01
N ASN A 214 -11.96 -9.05 10.98
CA ASN A 214 -11.33 -9.95 11.94
C ASN A 214 -9.91 -10.32 11.48
N LEU A 215 -8.90 -9.89 12.24
CA LEU A 215 -7.50 -10.14 11.93
C LEU A 215 -7.08 -11.61 12.12
N ASP A 216 -7.68 -12.32 13.08
CA ASP A 216 -7.39 -13.75 13.28
C ASP A 216 -7.85 -14.56 12.07
N ASN A 217 -9.03 -14.22 11.53
CA ASN A 217 -9.52 -14.79 10.29
C ASN A 217 -8.58 -14.44 9.11
N ALA A 218 -8.12 -13.19 9.01
CA ALA A 218 -7.19 -12.77 7.96
C ALA A 218 -5.86 -13.56 8.00
N TRP A 219 -5.29 -13.75 9.20
CA TRP A 219 -4.09 -14.57 9.38
C TRP A 219 -4.35 -16.05 9.08
N GLY A 220 -5.51 -16.59 9.46
CA GLY A 220 -5.91 -17.96 9.14
C GLY A 220 -6.03 -18.20 7.62
N ILE A 221 -6.66 -17.28 6.90
CA ILE A 221 -6.76 -17.34 5.43
C ILE A 221 -5.37 -17.25 4.80
N LEU A 222 -4.52 -16.31 5.24
CA LEU A 222 -3.15 -16.19 4.75
C LEU A 222 -2.37 -17.49 4.97
N ARG A 223 -2.49 -18.08 6.15
CA ARG A 223 -1.82 -19.34 6.48
C ARG A 223 -2.28 -20.49 5.59
N CYS A 224 -3.59 -20.60 5.34
CA CYS A 224 -4.14 -21.60 4.41
C CYS A 224 -3.54 -21.47 3.00
N VAL A 225 -3.42 -20.24 2.50
CA VAL A 225 -2.79 -19.96 1.20
C VAL A 225 -1.31 -20.35 1.19
N ILE A 226 -0.55 -19.98 2.22
CA ILE A 226 0.87 -20.34 2.32
C ILE A 226 1.05 -21.86 2.37
N ASP A 227 0.28 -22.55 3.20
CA ASP A 227 0.36 -24.01 3.36
C ASP A 227 -0.03 -24.74 2.05
N PHE A 228 -0.93 -24.16 1.25
CA PHE A 228 -1.23 -24.66 -0.09
C PHE A 228 -0.01 -24.55 -1.01
N PHE A 229 0.60 -23.38 -1.11
CA PHE A 229 1.77 -23.17 -1.97
C PHE A 229 3.03 -23.91 -1.52
N MET A 230 3.21 -24.15 -0.22
CA MET A 230 4.34 -24.94 0.29
C MET A 230 4.28 -26.42 -0.10
N LYS A 231 3.10 -26.93 -0.51
CA LYS A 231 2.94 -28.31 -1.01
C LYS A 231 3.17 -28.43 -2.51
N LEU A 232 3.16 -27.30 -3.23
CA LEU A 232 3.36 -27.29 -4.68
C LEU A 232 4.85 -27.36 -5.01
N PRO A 233 5.23 -27.91 -6.18
CA PRO A 233 6.62 -27.91 -6.64
C PRO A 233 7.13 -26.48 -6.87
N GLU A 234 8.44 -26.33 -6.96
CA GLU A 234 9.04 -25.04 -7.28
C GLU A 234 8.62 -24.60 -8.69
N GLY A 235 8.20 -23.33 -8.81
CA GLY A 235 7.70 -22.79 -10.07
C GLY A 235 7.10 -21.39 -9.90
N LYS A 236 6.67 -20.80 -11.03
CA LYS A 236 5.92 -19.53 -11.04
C LYS A 236 4.42 -19.87 -10.97
N TYR A 237 3.68 -19.13 -10.15
CA TYR A 237 2.24 -19.31 -9.95
C TYR A 237 1.51 -17.99 -10.01
N LEU A 238 0.26 -18.03 -10.47
CA LEU A 238 -0.63 -16.90 -10.58
C LEU A 238 -1.94 -17.20 -9.83
N MET A 239 -2.26 -16.38 -8.82
CA MET A 239 -3.51 -16.45 -8.09
C MET A 239 -4.43 -15.31 -8.54
N LEU A 240 -5.61 -15.65 -9.07
CA LEU A 240 -6.58 -14.70 -9.60
C LEU A 240 -7.92 -14.85 -8.89
N LYS A 241 -8.55 -13.72 -8.57
CA LYS A 241 -9.96 -13.69 -8.21
C LYS A 241 -10.78 -13.79 -9.49
N ASP A 242 -11.72 -14.73 -9.53
CA ASP A 242 -12.69 -14.82 -10.62
C ASP A 242 -13.53 -13.52 -10.67
N PRO A 243 -13.72 -12.90 -11.85
CA PRO A 243 -14.40 -11.61 -11.95
C PRO A 243 -15.90 -11.70 -11.64
N ASN A 244 -16.52 -12.86 -11.91
CA ASN A 244 -17.96 -13.06 -11.79
C ASN A 244 -18.33 -13.95 -10.60
N LYS A 245 -17.44 -14.87 -10.22
CA LYS A 245 -17.64 -15.81 -9.12
C LYS A 245 -16.82 -15.39 -7.91
N ALA A 246 -17.36 -15.61 -6.71
CA ALA A 246 -16.66 -15.37 -5.46
C ALA A 246 -15.65 -16.50 -5.15
N MET A 247 -14.67 -16.72 -6.03
CA MET A 247 -13.65 -17.76 -5.87
C MET A 247 -12.26 -17.28 -6.32
N LEU A 248 -11.23 -17.88 -5.73
CA LEU A 248 -9.84 -17.73 -6.15
C LEU A 248 -9.43 -18.92 -7.01
N ARG A 249 -8.69 -18.67 -8.08
CA ARG A 249 -8.11 -19.68 -8.98
C ARG A 249 -6.59 -19.55 -8.95
N ILE A 250 -5.90 -20.67 -8.95
CA ILE A 250 -4.44 -20.73 -8.95
C ILE A 250 -3.99 -21.45 -10.22
N PHE A 251 -3.10 -20.81 -10.97
CA PHE A 251 -2.52 -21.32 -12.21
C PHE A 251 -1.01 -21.49 -12.02
N ALA A 252 -0.47 -22.62 -12.46
CA ALA A 252 0.96 -22.73 -12.71
C ALA A 252 1.26 -22.04 -14.04
N VAL A 253 2.28 -21.19 -14.06
CA VAL A 253 2.68 -20.48 -15.28
C VAL A 253 4.11 -20.82 -15.65
N PRO A 254 4.44 -20.78 -16.95
CA PRO A 254 5.82 -20.92 -17.42
C PRO A 254 6.79 -19.97 -16.73
N SER A 255 8.07 -20.34 -16.69
CA SER A 255 9.12 -19.52 -16.07
C SER A 255 9.35 -18.21 -16.80
N ASP A 256 8.98 -18.05 -18.06
CA ASP A 256 9.10 -16.84 -18.87
C ASP A 256 7.84 -15.94 -18.82
N ALA A 257 6.75 -16.39 -18.20
CA ALA A 257 5.43 -15.74 -18.30
C ALA A 257 5.32 -14.27 -17.83
N PHE A 258 6.30 -13.77 -17.08
CA PHE A 258 6.34 -12.38 -16.57
C PHE A 258 7.60 -11.64 -16.99
N GLU A 259 8.43 -12.24 -17.83
CA GLU A 259 9.58 -11.57 -18.42
C GLU A 259 9.05 -10.85 -19.66
N SER A 260 8.73 -9.57 -19.51
CA SER A 260 8.50 -8.72 -20.67
C SER A 260 9.76 -8.73 -21.52
N ASP A 261 9.66 -8.98 -22.82
CA ASP A 261 10.73 -8.84 -23.81
C ASP A 261 11.32 -7.41 -23.75
N VAL A 262 12.23 -7.16 -22.81
CA VAL A 262 13.02 -5.93 -22.68
C VAL A 262 14.21 -5.96 -23.64
N THR A 263 14.07 -6.64 -24.77
CA THR A 263 14.96 -6.51 -25.91
C THR A 263 14.32 -5.56 -26.90
N THR A 264 14.66 -4.27 -26.76
CA THR A 264 14.78 -3.30 -27.85
C THR A 264 13.63 -3.24 -28.86
N SER A 265 12.75 -2.25 -28.69
CA SER A 265 12.07 -1.61 -29.81
C SER A 265 13.13 -0.96 -30.72
N SER A 266 13.70 -1.75 -31.62
CA SER A 266 14.27 -1.25 -32.86
C SER A 266 13.24 -1.59 -33.92
N ASP A 267 12.71 -0.55 -34.55
CA ASP A 267 11.71 -0.61 -35.61
C ASP A 267 12.02 -1.71 -36.63
N ASP A 268 11.05 -2.61 -36.87
CA ASP A 268 10.82 -3.15 -38.21
C ASP A 268 9.41 -3.76 -38.32
N ASP A 269 8.63 -3.16 -39.23
CA ASP A 269 7.34 -3.60 -39.73
C ASP A 269 7.40 -5.03 -40.28
N ALA A 270 6.67 -5.97 -39.66
CA ALA A 270 6.16 -7.14 -40.38
C ALA A 270 4.93 -7.74 -39.67
N ARG A 271 3.79 -7.64 -40.37
CA ARG A 271 2.52 -8.30 -40.07
C ARG A 271 2.71 -9.80 -39.86
N ASN A 272 2.15 -10.36 -38.80
CA ASN A 272 1.90 -11.80 -38.76
C ASN A 272 0.52 -12.10 -38.13
N GLU A 273 -0.28 -12.89 -38.85
CA GLU A 273 -1.65 -13.26 -38.52
C GLU A 273 -1.74 -14.14 -37.26
N PRO A 274 -2.91 -14.16 -36.56
CA PRO A 274 -3.09 -15.00 -35.38
C PRO A 274 -3.21 -16.48 -35.76
N GLN A 275 -2.19 -17.27 -35.45
CA GLN A 275 -2.30 -18.74 -35.45
C GLN A 275 -3.15 -19.20 -34.25
N LYS A 276 -4.25 -19.91 -34.54
CA LYS A 276 -5.02 -20.69 -33.56
C LYS A 276 -4.13 -21.77 -32.95
N LEU A 277 -3.86 -21.68 -31.64
CA LEU A 277 -3.30 -22.79 -30.87
C LEU A 277 -4.42 -23.49 -30.09
N SER A 278 -4.40 -24.82 -30.19
CA SER A 278 -5.43 -25.78 -29.79
C SER A 278 -5.80 -25.79 -28.32
N ASP A 279 -7.10 -25.97 -28.06
CA ASP A 279 -7.71 -26.35 -26.79
C ASP A 279 -7.05 -27.61 -26.21
N SER A 280 -6.28 -27.43 -25.13
CA SER A 280 -6.03 -28.49 -24.14
C SER A 280 -5.35 -27.89 -22.91
N ASN A 281 -6.13 -27.22 -22.06
CA ASN A 281 -5.79 -27.05 -20.65
C ASN A 281 -7.09 -27.05 -19.86
N GLU A 282 -7.50 -28.24 -19.43
CA GLU A 282 -8.61 -28.36 -18.49
C GLU A 282 -8.21 -27.71 -17.16
N PRO A 283 -9.04 -26.81 -16.60
CA PRO A 283 -8.81 -26.29 -15.27
C PRO A 283 -8.97 -27.43 -14.26
N VAL A 284 -7.98 -27.62 -13.38
CA VAL A 284 -8.16 -28.43 -12.18
C VAL A 284 -9.15 -27.70 -11.27
N VAL A 285 -10.43 -28.01 -11.40
CA VAL A 285 -11.49 -27.57 -10.47
C VAL A 285 -11.48 -28.53 -9.30
N VAL A 286 -10.90 -28.11 -8.17
CA VAL A 286 -11.09 -28.85 -6.91
C VAL A 286 -12.27 -28.21 -6.17
N ASP A 287 -13.40 -28.90 -6.20
CA ASP A 287 -14.63 -28.58 -5.47
C ASP A 287 -14.35 -28.66 -3.95
N SER A 288 -14.49 -27.54 -3.24
CA SER A 288 -14.49 -27.51 -1.79
C SER A 288 -15.82 -28.10 -1.31
N GLY A 289 -15.74 -29.33 -0.78
CA GLY A 289 -16.88 -30.19 -0.46
C GLY A 289 -18.07 -29.51 0.23
N LYS A 290 -19.25 -29.98 -0.18
CA LYS A 290 -20.58 -29.72 0.35
C LYS A 290 -20.63 -29.68 1.88
N GLU A 291 -20.97 -28.51 2.42
CA GLU A 291 -21.65 -28.40 3.71
C GLU A 291 -23.04 -29.04 3.57
N LYS A 292 -23.25 -30.19 4.23
CA LYS A 292 -24.59 -30.76 4.39
C LYS A 292 -25.33 -29.90 5.41
N GLN A 293 -26.42 -29.26 4.96
CA GLN A 293 -27.47 -28.73 5.81
C GLN A 293 -27.93 -29.83 6.77
N ALA A 294 -27.70 -29.63 8.07
CA ALA A 294 -28.42 -30.37 9.10
C ALA A 294 -29.80 -29.72 9.24
N THR A 295 -30.82 -30.47 8.84
CA THR A 295 -32.23 -30.16 9.03
C THR A 295 -32.58 -30.10 10.50
N ASN A 296 -33.31 -29.04 10.89
CA ASN A 296 -34.06 -28.97 12.14
C ASN A 296 -34.98 -30.19 12.28
N VAL A 297 -34.82 -30.95 13.35
CA VAL A 297 -35.84 -31.88 13.85
C VAL A 297 -36.34 -31.29 15.15
N THR A 298 -37.53 -30.70 15.08
CA THR A 298 -38.43 -30.54 16.22
C THR A 298 -38.98 -31.91 16.58
N ASP A 299 -38.81 -32.37 17.81
CA ASP A 299 -39.86 -33.11 18.49
C ASP A 299 -39.67 -33.11 20.02
N SER A 300 -40.81 -32.93 20.71
CA SER A 300 -41.10 -33.06 22.15
C SER A 300 -40.56 -32.01 23.13
#